data_AF-A0A7W1MC86-F1
#
_entry.id   AF-A0A7W1MC86-F1
#
_cell.length_a   1.000
_cell.length_b   1.000
_cell.length_c   1.000
_cell.angle_alpha   90.00
_cell.angle_beta   90.00
_cell.angle_gamma   90.00
#
_symmetry.space_group_name_H-M   'P 1'
#
loop_
_entity.id
_entity.type
_entity.pdbx_description
1 polymer ?
#
loop_
_entity_poly.entity_id
_entity_poly.type
_entity_poly.pdbx_seq_one_letter_code
_entity_poly.pdbx_strand_id
1 'polypeptide(L)' 'MTQGLTLENVVKTEVYLRDLKDFSAMNNIYAEKFSYPIKPARATVQISKLPLDAMVEISCVAFIPHKSDQ' A
#
# COMPACT_ATOMS: atom_id res chain seq x y z
N MET A 1 1.89 -13.74 14.43
CA MET A 1 3.23 -14.09 13.92
C MET A 1 3.54 -13.13 12.79
N THR A 2 4.64 -12.38 12.88
CA THR A 2 5.11 -11.47 11.82
C THR A 2 6.30 -12.13 11.12
N GLN A 3 6.33 -12.12 9.77
CA GLN A 3 7.39 -12.76 8.96
C GLN A 3 8.65 -11.88 8.80
N GLY A 4 8.81 -10.82 9.61
CA GLY A 4 9.95 -9.91 9.55
C GLY A 4 10.05 -9.07 8.26
N LEU A 5 8.98 -8.98 7.47
CA LEU A 5 8.95 -8.21 6.23
C LEU A 5 8.84 -6.70 6.48
N THR A 6 9.31 -5.91 5.52
CA THR A 6 9.20 -4.44 5.48
C THR A 6 8.35 -3.99 4.30
N LEU A 7 8.10 -2.67 4.18
CA LEU A 7 7.37 -2.10 3.04
C LEU A 7 8.09 -2.32 1.69
N GLU A 8 9.40 -2.56 1.70
CA GLU A 8 10.17 -2.91 0.50
C GLU A 8 9.74 -4.26 -0.09
N ASN A 9 9.16 -5.14 0.72
CA ASN A 9 8.68 -6.44 0.26
C ASN A 9 7.28 -6.38 -0.38
N VAL A 10 6.60 -5.24 -0.33
CA VAL A 10 5.26 -5.07 -0.92
C VAL A 10 5.38 -4.96 -2.44
N VAL A 11 4.66 -5.81 -3.15
CA VAL A 11 4.69 -5.90 -4.63
C VAL A 11 3.44 -5.31 -5.28
N LYS A 12 2.31 -5.29 -4.57
CA LYS A 12 1.05 -4.68 -5.04
C LYS A 12 0.29 -4.03 -3.90
N THR A 13 -0.32 -2.88 -4.19
CA THR A 13 -1.27 -2.21 -3.32
C THR A 13 -2.60 -1.93 -4.04
N GLU A 14 -3.68 -1.93 -3.26
CA GLU A 14 -4.99 -1.44 -3.67
C GLU A 14 -5.41 -0.38 -2.67
N VAL A 15 -5.55 0.85 -3.15
CA VAL A 15 -5.90 2.01 -2.33
C VAL A 15 -7.36 2.35 -2.53
N TYR A 16 -8.09 2.36 -1.44
CA TYR A 16 -9.51 2.65 -1.38
C TYR A 16 -9.70 3.99 -0.69
N LEU A 17 -10.15 5.00 -1.42
CA LEU A 17 -10.42 6.34 -0.89
C LEU A 17 -11.91 6.55 -0.69
N ARG A 18 -12.29 7.24 0.39
CA ARG A 18 -13.67 7.69 0.57
C ARG A 18 -14.06 8.82 -0.39
N ASP A 19 -13.16 9.79 -0.59
CA ASP A 19 -13.31 10.89 -1.57
C ASP A 19 -12.01 11.05 -2.37
N LEU A 20 -12.08 11.08 -3.71
CA LEU A 20 -10.92 11.26 -4.58
C LEU A 20 -10.28 12.65 -4.48
N LYS A 21 -10.94 13.63 -3.84
CA LYS A 21 -10.29 14.91 -3.49
C LYS A 21 -9.03 14.70 -2.63
N ASP A 22 -8.99 13.64 -1.84
CA ASP A 22 -7.86 13.31 -0.98
C ASP A 22 -6.72 12.61 -1.73
N PHE A 23 -6.86 12.35 -3.04
CA PHE A 23 -5.88 11.59 -3.84
C PHE A 23 -4.49 12.21 -3.83
N SER A 24 -4.39 13.54 -3.93
CA SER A 24 -3.09 14.24 -3.89
C SER A 24 -2.42 14.11 -2.52
N ALA A 25 -3.19 14.33 -1.45
CA ALA A 25 -2.69 14.22 -0.08
C ALA A 25 -2.24 12.78 0.24
N MET A 26 -3.04 11.79 -0.15
CA MET A 26 -2.70 10.37 -0.03
C MET A 26 -1.43 10.04 -0.81
N ASN A 27 -1.29 10.52 -2.05
CA ASN A 27 -0.11 10.23 -2.87
C ASN A 27 1.19 10.75 -2.26
N ASN A 28 1.18 11.94 -1.64
CA ASN A 28 2.37 12.49 -1.00
C ASN A 28 2.86 11.57 0.12
N ILE A 29 1.97 11.17 1.02
CA ILE A 29 2.29 10.26 2.13
C ILE A 29 2.67 8.87 1.60
N TYR A 30 1.96 8.37 0.59
CA TYR A 30 2.27 7.08 -0.04
C TYR A 30 3.69 7.09 -0.63
N ALA A 31 4.09 8.18 -1.30
CA ALA A 31 5.43 8.31 -1.88
C ALA A 31 6.54 8.38 -0.83
N GLU A 32 6.28 9.01 0.32
CA GLU A 32 7.22 9.03 1.46
C GLU A 32 7.42 7.63 2.05
N LYS A 33 6.33 6.86 2.20
CA LYS A 33 6.37 5.49 2.76
C LYS A 33 6.98 4.47 1.79
N PHE A 34 6.69 4.60 0.50
CA PHE A 34 7.27 3.78 -0.57
C PHE A 34 8.37 4.55 -1.31
N SER A 35 9.37 5.00 -0.55
CA SER A 35 10.54 5.75 -1.03
C SER A 35 11.65 4.88 -1.63
N TYR A 36 11.40 3.57 -1.76
CA TYR A 36 12.32 2.60 -2.37
C TYR A 36 12.40 2.76 -3.90
N PRO A 37 13.51 2.31 -4.53
CA PRO A 37 13.70 2.43 -6.00
C PRO A 37 12.60 1.76 -6.82
N ILE A 38 12.10 0.61 -6.35
CA ILE A 38 10.99 -0.12 -6.99
C ILE A 38 9.75 0.06 -6.13
N LYS A 39 8.72 0.67 -6.70
CA LYS A 39 7.44 0.91 -6.04
C LYS A 39 6.46 -0.21 -6.38
N PRO A 40 5.53 -0.56 -5.47
CA PRO A 40 4.51 -1.57 -5.74
C PRO A 40 3.65 -1.19 -6.95
N ALA A 41 3.18 -2.18 -7.69
CA ALA A 41 2.06 -1.98 -8.61
C ALA A 41 0.84 -1.46 -7.82
N ARG A 42 0.10 -0.49 -8.35
CA ARG A 42 -0.97 0.17 -7.59
C ARG A 42 -2.24 0.35 -8.42
N ALA A 43 -3.37 0.05 -7.80
CA ALA A 43 -4.69 0.54 -8.23
C ALA A 43 -5.28 1.46 -7.16
N THR A 44 -6.03 2.48 -7.57
CA THR A 44 -6.70 3.40 -6.65
C THR A 44 -8.11 3.67 -7.14
N VAL A 45 -9.09 3.54 -6.25
CA VAL A 45 -10.51 3.77 -6.56
C VAL A 45 -11.19 4.51 -5.42
N GLN A 46 -12.29 5.18 -5.74
CA GLN A 46 -13.21 5.67 -4.71
C GLN A 46 -14.18 4.55 -4.32
N ILE A 47 -14.49 4.42 -3.03
CA ILE A 47 -15.57 3.56 -2.54
C ILE A 47 -16.61 4.40 -1.80
N SER A 48 -17.88 4.00 -1.90
CA SER A 48 -19.00 4.65 -1.21
C SER A 48 -18.85 4.68 0.32
N LYS A 49 -18.24 3.66 0.93
CA LYS A 49 -18.03 3.58 2.38
C LYS A 49 -16.89 2.63 2.74
N LEU A 50 -16.11 3.01 3.75
CA LEU A 50 -15.08 2.18 4.36
C LEU A 50 -15.51 1.76 5.78
N PRO A 51 -14.99 0.63 6.32
CA PRO A 51 -15.14 0.28 7.71
C PRO A 51 -14.72 1.44 8.63
N LEU A 52 -15.42 1.60 9.76
CA LEU A 52 -15.16 2.65 10.76
C LEU A 52 -15.23 4.09 10.23
N ASP A 53 -15.86 4.31 9.08
CA ASP A 53 -15.89 5.61 8.38
C ASP A 53 -14.48 6.19 8.11
N ALA A 54 -13.52 5.29 7.84
CA ALA A 54 -12.15 5.68 7.51
C ALA A 54 -12.10 6.53 6.22
N MET A 55 -11.08 7.37 6.11
CA MET A 55 -10.85 8.18 4.89
C MET A 55 -10.10 7.40 3.80
N VAL A 56 -9.26 6.45 4.20
CA VAL A 56 -8.46 5.61 3.31
C VAL A 56 -8.29 4.22 3.91
N GLU A 57 -8.31 3.21 3.06
CA GLU A 57 -7.89 1.85 3.38
C GLU A 57 -6.90 1.37 2.30
N ILE A 58 -5.86 0.63 2.69
CA ILE A 58 -4.85 0.11 1.76
C ILE A 58 -4.68 -1.39 2.01
N SER A 59 -4.99 -2.18 0.99
CA SER A 59 -4.68 -3.61 0.94
C SER A 59 -3.33 -3.82 0.25
N CYS A 60 -2.50 -4.73 0.78
CA CYS A 60 -1.14 -4.96 0.30
C CYS A 60 -0.88 -6.46 0.09
N VAL A 61 -0.17 -6.79 -0.98
CA VAL A 61 0.45 -8.10 -1.20
C VAL A 61 1.96 -7.95 -1.09
N ALA A 62 2.60 -8.78 -0.26
CA ALA A 62 4.04 -8.79 -0.08
C ALA A 62 4.65 -10.14 -0.48
N PHE A 63 5.86 -10.10 -1.03
CA PHE A 63 6.63 -11.27 -1.40
C PHE A 63 7.61 -11.63 -0.28
N ILE A 64 7.65 -12.92 0.11
CA ILE A 64 8.66 -13.43 1.04
C ILE A 64 9.87 -13.87 0.20
N PRO A 65 11.03 -13.22 0.33
CA PRO A 65 12.23 -13.65 -0.39
C PRO A 65 12.63 -15.06 0.05
N HIS A 66 12.87 -15.94 -0.91
CA HIS A 66 13.54 -17.21 -0.62
C HIS A 66 15.00 -16.89 -0.28
N LYS A 67 15.46 -17.23 0.93
CA LYS A 67 16.90 -17.28 1.19
C LYS A 67 17.42 -18.45 0.36
N SER A 68 18.16 -18.20 -0.71
CA SER A 68 18.96 -19.24 -1.32
C SER A 68 19.96 -19.69 -0.26
N ASP A 69 19.82 -20.93 0.22
CA ASP A 69 20.81 -21.57 1.08
C ASP A 69 22.17 -21.46 0.36
N GLN A 70 23.13 -20.83 1.02
CA GLN A 70 24.53 -20.89 0.60
C GLN A 70 25.09 -22.27 0.93
#